data_AF-A0A1C7MWX2-F1
#
_entry.id   AF-A0A1C7MWX2-F1
#
_cell.length_a   1.000
_cell.length_b   1.000
_cell.length_c   1.000
_cell.angle_alpha   90.00
_cell.angle_beta   90.00
_cell.angle_gamma   90.00
#
_symmetry.space_group_name_H-M   'P 1'
#
loop_
_entity.id
_entity.type
_entity.pdbx_description
1 polymer ?
#
loop_
_entity_poly.entity_id
_entity_poly.type
_entity_poly.pdbx_seq_one_letter_code
_entity_poly.pdbx_strand_id
1 'polypeptide(L)'
;MSQPRKSFSSGPATGTDAQMEAIDDLRQHFKLTDEELKHFRDSLRKEIDHGLQSHDSHMAMLPSWVFKHPTGQETGEYLGLELSNSNIRMYLVTLHGQGRITTRQQKIVVHDNLKKGS
;
A
#
# COMPACT_ATOMS: atom_id res chain seq x y z
N MET A 1 19.50 1.36 -19.28
CA MET A 1 18.85 0.26 -20.05
C MET A 1 18.18 -0.65 -19.05
N SER A 2 16.85 -0.64 -18.99
CA SER A 2 16.06 -1.44 -18.03
C SER A 2 15.91 -2.85 -18.58
N GLN A 3 16.35 -3.86 -17.81
CA GLN A 3 16.10 -5.26 -18.19
C GLN A 3 14.59 -5.53 -18.14
N PRO A 4 14.02 -6.23 -19.12
CA PRO A 4 12.62 -6.62 -19.06
C PRO A 4 12.41 -7.59 -17.89
N ARG A 5 11.31 -7.40 -17.14
CA ARG A 5 10.88 -8.41 -16.16
C ARG A 5 10.73 -9.74 -16.90
N LYS A 6 11.38 -10.80 -16.43
CA LYS A 6 11.11 -12.17 -16.89
C LYS A 6 9.61 -12.40 -16.73
N SER A 7 8.88 -12.52 -17.84
CA SER A 7 7.51 -12.98 -17.76
C SER A 7 7.57 -14.44 -17.30
N PHE A 8 6.71 -14.81 -16.35
CA PHE A 8 6.50 -16.24 -16.07
C PHE A 8 5.92 -16.84 -17.35
N SER A 9 6.70 -17.69 -18.02
CA SER A 9 6.27 -18.33 -19.25
C SER A 9 4.99 -19.13 -18.99
N SER A 10 3.91 -18.80 -19.70
CA SER A 10 2.69 -19.59 -19.81
C SER A 10 2.93 -20.81 -20.72
N GLY A 11 3.98 -21.58 -20.44
CA GLY A 11 4.17 -22.90 -21.04
C GLY A 11 3.22 -23.91 -20.38
N PRO A 12 2.91 -25.03 -21.03
CA PRO A 12 2.13 -26.09 -20.40
C PRO A 12 2.79 -26.47 -19.07
N ALA A 13 1.99 -26.60 -18.01
CA ALA A 13 2.49 -27.04 -16.71
C ALA A 13 3.16 -28.41 -16.91
N THR A 14 4.49 -28.44 -16.82
CA THR A 14 5.26 -29.67 -16.93
C THR A 14 5.39 -30.25 -15.52
N GLY A 15 4.53 -31.21 -15.22
CA GLY A 15 4.53 -31.97 -13.98
C GLY A 15 3.95 -33.36 -14.23
N THR A 16 4.34 -34.32 -13.39
CA THR A 16 3.67 -35.64 -13.34
C THR A 16 2.19 -35.47 -12.98
N ASP A 17 1.35 -36.46 -13.29
CA ASP A 17 -0.08 -36.41 -12.96
C ASP A 17 -0.32 -36.12 -11.47
N ALA A 18 0.48 -36.74 -10.59
CA ALA A 18 0.45 -36.48 -9.15
C ALA A 18 0.80 -35.02 -8.78
N GLN A 19 1.73 -34.39 -9.50
CA GLN A 19 2.06 -32.98 -9.30
C GLN A 19 0.95 -32.06 -9.82
N MET A 20 0.30 -32.42 -10.93
CA MET A 20 -0.83 -31.65 -11.46
C MET A 20 -2.04 -31.74 -10.52
N GLU A 21 -2.35 -32.92 -9.99
CA GLU A 21 -3.40 -33.12 -9.00
C GLU A 21 -3.13 -32.33 -7.71
N ALA A 22 -1.91 -32.37 -7.19
CA ALA A 22 -1.52 -31.57 -6.02
C ALA A 22 -1.62 -30.06 -6.28
N ILE A 23 -1.28 -29.59 -7.48
CA ILE A 23 -1.43 -28.18 -7.87
C ILE A 23 -2.92 -27.80 -7.93
N ASP A 24 -3.77 -28.65 -8.49
CA ASP A 24 -5.20 -28.37 -8.58
C ASP A 24 -5.87 -28.37 -7.21
N ASP A 25 -5.48 -29.27 -6.31
CA ASP A 25 -5.90 -29.26 -4.90
C ASP A 25 -5.47 -27.98 -4.19
N LEU A 26 -4.20 -27.56 -4.33
CA LEU A 26 -3.72 -26.28 -3.80
C LEU A 26 -4.52 -25.11 -4.37
N ARG A 27 -4.84 -25.10 -5.67
CA ARG A 27 -5.67 -24.04 -6.27
C ARG A 27 -7.05 -23.97 -5.63
N GLN A 28 -7.67 -25.09 -5.29
CA GLN A 28 -8.97 -25.06 -4.60
C GLN A 28 -8.87 -24.41 -3.22
N HIS A 29 -7.79 -24.68 -2.46
CA HIS A 29 -7.58 -24.07 -1.13
C HIS A 29 -7.46 -22.53 -1.16
N PHE A 30 -7.07 -21.94 -2.29
CA PHE A 30 -6.98 -20.48 -2.47
C PHE A 30 -8.14 -19.87 -3.27
N LYS A 31 -9.12 -20.69 -3.69
CA LYS A 31 -10.34 -20.16 -4.32
C LYS A 31 -11.28 -19.66 -3.25
N LEU A 32 -11.74 -18.42 -3.43
CA LEU A 32 -12.80 -17.84 -2.63
C LEU A 32 -14.05 -17.72 -3.49
N THR A 33 -15.17 -18.16 -2.95
CA THR A 33 -16.49 -17.95 -3.52
C THR A 33 -16.99 -16.53 -3.26
N ASP A 34 -17.98 -16.08 -4.04
CA ASP A 34 -18.62 -14.78 -3.83
C ASP A 34 -19.28 -14.68 -2.44
N GLU A 35 -19.75 -15.79 -1.89
CA GLU A 35 -20.36 -15.86 -0.56
C GLU A 35 -19.32 -15.66 0.54
N GLU A 36 -18.17 -16.32 0.44
CA GLU A 36 -17.05 -16.13 1.36
C GLU A 36 -16.51 -14.70 1.30
N LEU A 37 -16.42 -14.10 0.10
CA LEU A 37 -16.01 -12.70 -0.06
C LEU A 37 -17.00 -11.72 0.60
N LYS A 38 -18.30 -11.96 0.45
CA LYS A 38 -19.34 -11.16 1.13
C LYS A 38 -19.26 -11.31 2.64
N HIS A 39 -19.07 -12.53 3.13
CA HIS A 39 -18.90 -12.80 4.56
C HIS A 39 -17.67 -12.08 5.11
N PHE A 40 -16.53 -12.17 4.42
CA PHE A 40 -15.30 -11.48 4.80
C PHE A 40 -15.49 -9.96 4.83
N ARG A 41 -16.12 -9.37 3.81
CA ARG A 41 -16.45 -7.94 3.77
C ARG A 41 -17.28 -7.53 4.98
N ASP A 42 -18.32 -8.30 5.31
CA ASP A 42 -19.23 -7.98 6.40
C ASP A 42 -18.54 -8.08 7.77
N SER A 43 -17.67 -9.08 7.94
CA SER A 43 -16.82 -9.21 9.13
C SER A 43 -15.81 -8.06 9.25
N LEU A 44 -15.15 -7.67 8.15
CA LEU A 44 -14.24 -6.53 8.13
C LEU A 44 -14.96 -5.23 8.51
N ARG A 45 -16.18 -5.02 8.01
CA ARG A 45 -16.99 -3.86 8.36
C ARG A 45 -17.31 -3.81 9.85
N LYS A 46 -17.67 -4.95 10.46
CA LYS A 46 -17.92 -5.02 11.91
C LYS A 46 -16.70 -4.65 12.72
N GLU A 47 -15.52 -5.13 12.33
CA GLU A 47 -14.26 -4.81 13.01
C GLU A 47 -13.88 -3.33 12.83
N ILE A 48 -14.18 -2.71 11.67
CA ILE A 48 -14.01 -1.25 11.48
C ILE A 48 -14.93 -0.50 12.43
N ASP A 49 -16.22 -0.86 12.47
CA ASP A 49 -17.21 -0.21 13.34
C ASP A 49 -16.82 -0.35 14.83
N HIS A 50 -16.32 -1.52 15.22
CA HIS A 50 -15.77 -1.75 16.56
C HIS A 50 -14.53 -0.90 16.84
N GLY A 51 -13.60 -0.82 15.88
CA GLY A 51 -12.37 -0.03 16.00
C GLY A 51 -12.61 1.48 16.12
N LEU A 52 -13.70 1.99 15.54
CA LEU A 52 -14.11 3.38 15.70
C LEU A 52 -14.71 3.68 17.09
N GLN A 53 -15.12 2.66 17.84
CA GLN A 53 -15.76 2.80 19.16
C GLN A 53 -14.82 2.49 20.33
N SER A 54 -13.78 1.68 20.11
CA SER A 54 -12.88 1.19 21.16
C SER A 54 -11.42 1.20 20.74
N HIS A 55 -10.55 1.60 21.67
CA HIS A 55 -9.09 1.51 21.53
C HIS A 55 -8.56 0.08 21.74
N ASP A 56 -9.37 -0.82 22.32
CA ASP A 56 -9.06 -2.23 22.51
C ASP A 56 -9.73 -3.06 21.41
N SER A 57 -9.27 -2.84 20.17
CA SER A 57 -9.79 -3.49 18.97
C SER A 57 -8.65 -3.99 18.11
N HIS A 58 -8.90 -5.03 17.31
CA HIS A 58 -7.90 -5.56 16.38
C HIS A 58 -7.58 -4.57 15.25
N MET A 59 -8.50 -3.66 14.93
CA MET A 59 -8.28 -2.55 14.00
C MET A 59 -8.37 -1.22 14.71
N ALA A 60 -7.22 -0.58 14.93
CA ALA A 60 -7.11 0.63 15.75
C ALA A 60 -7.84 1.88 15.23
N MET A 61 -8.23 1.89 13.94
CA MET A 61 -8.97 3.00 13.28
C MET A 61 -8.50 4.41 13.68
N LEU A 62 -7.18 4.62 13.70
CA LEU A 62 -6.57 5.85 14.21
C LEU A 62 -6.99 7.09 13.39
N PRO A 63 -7.40 8.19 14.04
CA PRO A 63 -7.76 9.42 13.33
C PRO A 63 -6.52 10.05 12.68
N SER A 64 -6.60 10.32 11.38
CA SER A 64 -5.52 10.95 10.60
C SER A 64 -5.47 12.47 10.75
N TRP A 65 -6.48 13.08 11.38
CA TRP A 65 -6.66 14.55 11.51
C TRP A 65 -6.77 15.30 10.17
N VAL A 66 -7.10 14.59 9.08
CA VAL A 66 -7.41 15.17 7.78
C VAL A 66 -8.93 15.27 7.62
N PHE A 67 -9.47 16.48 7.74
CA PHE A 67 -10.93 16.73 7.78
C PHE A 67 -11.53 17.16 6.43
N LYS A 68 -10.71 17.51 5.44
CA LYS A 68 -11.16 18.07 4.16
C LYS A 68 -10.51 17.32 3.01
N HIS A 69 -11.31 17.08 1.97
CA HIS A 69 -10.82 16.61 0.69
C HIS A 69 -10.18 17.76 -0.09
N PRO A 70 -9.12 17.49 -0.87
CA PRO A 70 -8.58 18.48 -1.79
C PRO A 70 -9.63 18.85 -2.85
N THR A 71 -9.75 20.15 -3.10
CA THR A 71 -10.65 20.72 -4.10
C THR A 71 -10.02 20.75 -5.49
N GLY A 72 -8.70 20.68 -5.57
CA GLY A 72 -7.92 20.91 -6.77
C GLY A 72 -7.64 22.39 -7.02
N GLN A 73 -8.25 23.31 -6.28
CA GLN A 73 -8.04 24.76 -6.43
C GLN A 73 -6.99 25.33 -5.49
N GLU A 74 -6.36 24.48 -4.69
CA GLU A 74 -5.24 24.84 -3.84
C GLU A 74 -4.09 25.37 -4.70
N THR A 75 -3.45 26.44 -4.21
CA THR A 75 -2.27 27.03 -4.83
C THR A 75 -1.19 27.22 -3.78
N GLY A 76 0.08 27.17 -4.20
CA GLY A 76 1.21 27.55 -3.35
C GLY A 76 2.31 26.50 -3.18
N GLU A 77 3.30 26.97 -2.42
CA GLU A 77 4.52 26.33 -1.90
C GLU A 77 4.34 25.33 -0.76
N TYR A 78 4.49 24.01 -0.95
CA TYR A 78 4.43 23.05 0.16
C TYR A 78 5.68 22.18 0.25
N LEU A 79 6.15 21.94 1.47
CA LEU A 79 7.24 21.01 1.73
C LEU A 79 6.69 19.69 2.27
N GLY A 80 7.11 18.59 1.64
CA GLY A 80 6.86 17.23 2.11
C GLY A 80 8.15 16.60 2.58
N LEU A 81 8.13 15.93 3.73
CA LEU A 81 9.26 15.15 4.25
C LEU A 81 8.83 13.70 4.44
N GLU A 82 9.55 12.79 3.80
CA GLU A 82 9.36 11.35 3.92
C GLU A 82 10.60 10.77 4.61
N LEU A 83 10.39 10.21 5.79
CA LEU A 83 11.43 9.57 6.58
C LEU A 83 11.31 8.06 6.42
N SER A 84 12.36 7.44 5.91
CA SER A 84 12.53 5.99 5.90
C SER A 84 13.81 5.62 6.62
N ASN A 85 13.92 4.37 7.06
CA ASN A 85 15.08 3.89 7.83
C ASN A 85 16.45 4.14 7.17
N SER A 86 16.49 4.25 5.84
CA SER A 86 17.74 4.41 5.08
C SER A 86 17.80 5.69 4.25
N ASN A 87 16.68 6.40 4.10
CA ASN A 87 16.63 7.57 3.25
C ASN A 87 15.68 8.62 3.82
N ILE A 88 16.08 9.87 3.69
CA ILE A 88 15.21 11.03 3.84
C ILE A 88 14.92 11.54 2.45
N ARG A 89 13.64 11.77 2.15
CA ARG A 89 13.24 12.42 0.90
C ARG A 89 12.48 13.69 1.21
N MET A 90 12.95 14.78 0.63
CA MET A 90 12.29 16.08 0.67
C MET A 90 11.61 16.34 -0.65
N TYR A 91 10.41 16.90 -0.58
CA TYR A 91 9.62 17.33 -1.73
C TYR A 91 9.35 18.82 -1.59
N LEU A 92 9.56 19.59 -2.65
CA LEU A 92 8.95 20.90 -2.86
C LEU A 92 7.82 20.71 -3.87
N VAL A 93 6.59 20.80 -3.37
CA VAL A 93 5.35 20.63 -4.14
C VAL A 93 4.76 22.02 -4.39
N THR A 94 4.68 22.40 -5.65
CA THR A 94 4.00 23.63 -6.06
C THR A 94 2.64 23.26 -6.63
N LEU A 95 1.58 23.74 -5.98
CA LEU A 95 0.20 23.61 -6.45
C LEU A 95 -0.15 24.83 -7.31
N HIS A 96 -0.71 24.60 -8.50
CA HIS A 96 -1.05 25.65 -9.47
C HIS A 96 -2.56 25.88 -9.59
N GLY A 97 -3.37 25.22 -8.76
CA GLY A 97 -4.82 25.14 -8.94
C GLY A 97 -5.22 24.22 -10.10
N GLN A 98 -6.52 24.01 -10.29
CA GLN A 98 -7.10 23.12 -11.30
C GLN A 98 -6.48 21.70 -11.31
N GLY A 99 -6.07 21.20 -10.14
CA GLY A 99 -5.41 19.90 -9.98
C GLY A 99 -4.00 19.83 -10.55
N ARG A 100 -3.41 20.94 -11.00
CA ARG A 100 -2.06 20.98 -11.58
C ARG A 100 -1.00 21.06 -10.48
N ILE A 101 -0.02 20.18 -10.55
CA ILE A 101 1.03 20.02 -9.54
C ILE A 101 2.38 19.92 -10.24
N THR A 102 3.39 20.60 -9.70
CA THR A 102 4.80 20.36 -10.04
C THR A 102 5.59 20.02 -8.79
N THR A 103 6.46 19.03 -8.88
CA THR A 103 7.21 18.55 -7.73
C THR A 103 8.70 18.49 -8.04
N ARG A 104 9.51 19.06 -7.14
CA ARG A 104 10.95 18.80 -7.08
C ARG A 104 11.22 17.94 -5.86
N GLN A 105 12.14 17.00 -5.98
CA GLN A 105 12.49 16.12 -4.85
C GLN A 105 13.99 15.93 -4.74
N GLN A 106 14.46 15.76 -3.51
CA GLN A 106 15.81 15.34 -3.20
C GLN A 106 15.76 14.15 -2.26
N LYS A 107 16.58 13.13 -2.56
CA LYS A 107 16.73 11.94 -1.73
C LYS A 107 18.13 11.93 -1.14
N ILE A 108 18.22 11.74 0.16
CA ILE A 108 19.45 11.71 0.93
C ILE A 108 19.53 10.34 1.62
N VAL A 109 20.65 9.64 1.46
CA VAL A 109 20.91 8.40 2.20
C VAL A 109 21.32 8.76 3.63
N VAL A 110 20.67 8.16 4.62
CA VAL A 110 21.01 8.39 6.02
C VAL A 110 22.23 7.54 6.36
N HIS A 111 23.30 8.18 6.85
CA HIS A 111 24.48 7.49 7.36
C HIS A 111 24.17 6.76 8.67
N ASP A 112 24.82 5.62 8.91
CA ASP A 112 24.46 4.70 10.01
C ASP A 112 24.58 5.30 11.41
N ASN A 113 25.44 6.30 11.58
CA ASN A 113 25.58 7.06 12.82
C ASN A 113 24.36 7.92 13.17
N LEU A 114 23.52 8.26 12.19
CA LEU A 114 22.30 9.06 12.35
C LEU A 114 21.02 8.21 12.46
N LYS A 115 21.15 6.87 12.41
CA LYS A 115 20.01 5.93 12.49
C LYS A 115 19.70 5.45 13.91
N LYS A 116 20.55 5.79 14.90
CA LYS A 116 20.37 5.40 16.30
C LYS A 116 19.90 6.61 17.09
N GLY A 117 18.73 6.51 17.72
CA GLY A 117 18.31 7.46 18.75
C GLY A 117 19.21 7.32 19.98
N SER A 118 19.61 8.44 20.58
CA SER A 118 20.30 8.49 21.86
C SER A 118 19.42 7.97 23.00
#